data_AF-A0AA42BZP0-F1
#
_entry.id   AF-A0AA42BZP0-F1
#
_cell.length_a   1.000
_cell.length_b   1.000
_cell.length_c   1.000
_cell.angle_alpha   90.00
_cell.angle_beta   90.00
_cell.angle_gamma   90.00
#
_symmetry.space_group_name_H-M   'P 1'
#
loop_
_entity.id
_entity.type
_entity.pdbx_description
1 polymer ?
#
loop_
_entity_poly.entity_id
_entity_poly.type
_entity_poly.pdbx_seq_one_letter_code
_entity_poly.pdbx_strand_id
1 'polypeptide(L)'
;MPIIDDEAVGRRSGVYEAVMEAIETELSTHRANKVTPTPIFERWLEQMRARRPVDVPAYLLPKWARPRLEAGRPMQTALVSPDGRVLFRAESAAETVERLGL
;
A
#
# COMPACT_ATOMS: atom_id res chain seq x y z
N MET A 1 5.42 -20.94 14.45
CA MET A 1 5.49 -19.61 13.82
C MET A 1 6.36 -19.74 12.57
N PRO A 2 5.83 -19.71 11.35
CA PRO A 2 6.70 -19.60 10.20
C PRO A 2 7.17 -18.14 10.10
N ILE A 3 8.47 -17.99 10.30
CA ILE A 3 9.27 -16.81 9.97
C ILE A 3 9.22 -16.71 8.44
N ILE A 4 8.63 -15.64 7.90
CA ILE A 4 8.68 -15.36 6.47
C ILE A 4 10.04 -14.71 6.22
N ASP A 5 11.04 -15.55 5.97
CA ASP A 5 12.27 -15.16 5.29
C ASP A 5 11.94 -15.05 3.80
N ASP A 6 11.76 -13.83 3.31
CA ASP A 6 12.26 -13.45 1.98
C ASP A 6 12.47 -11.94 1.93
N GLU A 7 13.75 -11.63 1.85
CA GLU A 7 14.47 -10.38 1.96
C GLU A 7 14.08 -9.31 0.90
N ALA A 8 12.82 -8.90 0.81
CA ALA A 8 12.42 -7.82 -0.08
C ALA A 8 12.63 -6.41 0.52
N VAL A 9 13.60 -6.24 1.44
CA VAL A 9 14.02 -4.93 1.95
C VAL A 9 14.87 -4.22 0.90
N GLY A 10 14.25 -3.89 -0.23
CA GLY A 10 14.89 -3.12 -1.29
C GLY A 10 14.77 -1.64 -0.98
N ARG A 11 15.90 -0.93 -0.90
CA ARG A 11 15.88 0.54 -0.97
C ARG A 11 15.48 0.93 -2.39
N ARG A 12 14.25 1.42 -2.54
CA ARG A 12 13.64 1.75 -3.81
C ARG A 12 13.40 3.26 -3.83
N SER A 13 14.39 3.99 -4.36
CA SER A 13 14.36 5.45 -4.41
C SER A 13 13.09 5.94 -5.12
N GLY A 14 12.35 6.87 -4.51
CA GLY A 14 11.15 7.46 -5.09
C GLY A 14 9.85 6.63 -4.97
N VAL A 15 9.86 5.46 -4.30
CA VAL A 15 8.60 4.69 -4.08
C VAL A 15 7.64 5.46 -3.19
N TYR A 16 8.15 6.14 -2.17
CA TYR A 16 7.32 6.85 -1.22
C TYR A 16 6.52 7.96 -1.91
N GLU A 17 7.19 8.76 -2.74
CA GLU A 17 6.58 9.81 -3.56
C GLU A 17 5.62 9.22 -4.59
N ALA A 18 6.00 8.13 -5.27
CA ALA A 18 5.14 7.47 -6.26
C ALA A 18 3.86 6.87 -5.64
N VAL A 19 3.94 6.34 -4.42
CA VAL A 19 2.77 5.84 -3.69
C VAL A 19 1.85 6.99 -3.28
N MET A 20 2.41 8.12 -2.83
CA MET A 20 1.64 9.31 -2.52
C MET A 20 0.87 9.82 -3.75
N GLU A 21 1.53 9.90 -4.91
CA GLU A 21 0.90 10.29 -6.19
C GLU A 21 -0.20 9.31 -6.62
N ALA A 22 0.02 8.01 -6.44
CA ALA A 22 -0.99 6.98 -6.75
C ALA A 22 -2.24 7.13 -5.86
N ILE A 23 -2.07 7.40 -4.56
CA ILE A 23 -3.19 7.63 -3.64
C ILE A 23 -3.95 8.91 -4.02
N GLU A 24 -3.25 9.99 -4.36
CA GLU A 24 -3.89 11.24 -4.81
C GLU A 24 -4.68 11.03 -6.12
N THR A 25 -4.15 10.22 -7.04
CA THR A 25 -4.83 9.86 -8.29
C THR A 25 -6.11 9.06 -8.05
N GLU A 26 -6.07 8.07 -7.14
CA GLU A 26 -7.27 7.30 -6.79
C GLU A 26 -8.31 8.15 -6.08
N LEU A 27 -7.91 9.01 -5.14
CA LEU A 27 -8.83 9.95 -4.49
C LEU A 27 -9.50 10.89 -5.50
N SER A 28 -8.72 11.41 -6.46
CA SER A 28 -9.25 12.24 -7.54
C SER A 28 -10.27 11.46 -8.39
N THR A 29 -9.97 10.19 -8.70
CA THR A 29 -10.85 9.30 -9.47
C THR A 29 -12.14 8.98 -8.72
N HIS A 30 -12.07 8.65 -7.44
CA HIS A 30 -13.24 8.42 -6.59
C HIS A 30 -14.13 9.67 -6.49
N ARG A 31 -13.51 10.84 -6.27
CA ARG A 31 -14.23 12.13 -6.23
C ARG A 31 -14.90 12.45 -7.57
N ALA A 32 -14.21 12.23 -8.69
CA ALA A 32 -14.75 12.41 -10.04
C ALA A 32 -15.94 11.47 -10.31
N ASN A 33 -15.85 10.24 -9.84
CA ASN A 33 -16.91 9.23 -9.98
C ASN A 33 -18.05 9.40 -8.95
N LYS A 34 -18.01 10.42 -8.09
CA LYS A 34 -18.95 10.66 -6.97
C LYS A 34 -19.10 9.46 -6.03
N VAL A 35 -18.07 8.63 -5.97
CA VAL A 35 -17.98 7.52 -5.01
C VAL A 35 -17.34 8.08 -3.75
N THR A 36 -17.94 7.81 -2.58
CA THR A 36 -17.32 8.17 -1.30
C THR A 36 -15.92 7.55 -1.25
N PRO A 37 -14.84 8.35 -1.23
CA PRO A 37 -13.50 7.80 -1.16
C PRO A 37 -13.36 7.00 0.14
N THR A 38 -12.67 5.87 0.09
CA THR A 38 -12.41 5.09 1.29
C THR A 38 -11.64 5.99 2.28
N PRO A 39 -12.12 6.19 3.51
CA PRO A 39 -11.51 7.14 4.47
C PRO A 39 -10.04 6.81 4.79
N ILE A 40 -9.62 5.58 4.51
CA ILE A 40 -8.26 5.11 4.68
C ILE A 40 -7.25 5.84 3.77
N PHE A 41 -7.65 6.25 2.56
CA PHE A 41 -6.77 6.97 1.63
C PHE A 41 -6.36 8.35 2.14
N GLU A 42 -7.31 9.09 2.73
CA GLU A 42 -7.04 10.42 3.31
C GLU A 42 -6.11 10.28 4.53
N ARG A 43 -6.35 9.27 5.38
CA ARG A 43 -5.49 8.96 6.52
C ARG A 43 -4.07 8.59 6.09
N TRP A 44 -3.92 7.81 5.02
CA TRP A 44 -2.59 7.49 4.48
C TRP A 44 -1.87 8.73 3.96
N LEU A 45 -2.55 9.62 3.21
CA LEU A 45 -1.92 10.86 2.76
C LEU A 45 -1.49 11.77 3.91
N GLU A 46 -2.29 11.88 4.97
CA GLU A 46 -1.92 12.67 6.14
C GLU A 46 -0.63 12.12 6.79
N GLN A 47 -0.56 10.80 6.98
CA GLN A 47 0.66 10.15 7.50
C GLN A 47 1.85 10.32 6.55
N MET A 48 1.62 10.21 5.24
CA MET A 48 2.68 10.33 4.26
C MET A 48 3.27 11.76 4.20
N ARG A 49 2.41 12.77 4.26
CA ARG A 49 2.80 14.19 4.35
C ARG A 49 3.56 14.50 5.64
N ALA A 50 3.22 13.81 6.73
CA ALA A 50 3.95 13.87 7.99
C ALA A 50 5.27 13.07 7.99
N ARG A 51 5.70 12.52 6.84
CA ARG A 51 6.89 11.66 6.70
C ARG A 51 6.88 10.48 7.68
N ARG A 52 5.73 9.82 7.80
CA ARG A 52 5.59 8.57 8.57
C ARG A 52 5.52 7.37 7.64
N PRO A 53 6.03 6.20 8.05
CA PRO A 53 5.84 4.97 7.29
C PRO A 53 4.34 4.63 7.26
N VAL A 54 3.86 4.18 6.10
CA VAL A 54 2.45 3.85 5.87
C VAL A 54 2.32 2.47 5.27
N ASP A 55 1.36 1.70 5.79
CA ASP A 55 1.04 0.38 5.26
C ASP A 55 -0.07 0.51 4.21
N VAL A 56 0.28 0.20 2.97
CA VAL A 56 -0.59 0.36 1.81
C VAL A 56 -0.71 -0.96 1.05
N PRO A 57 -1.85 -1.22 0.38
CA PRO A 57 -1.97 -2.34 -0.55
C PRO A 57 -0.88 -2.33 -1.63
N ALA A 58 -0.31 -3.49 -1.94
CA ALA A 58 0.76 -3.64 -2.92
C ALA A 58 0.37 -3.15 -4.34
N TYR A 59 -0.92 -3.09 -4.67
CA TYR A 59 -1.39 -2.56 -5.95
C TYR A 59 -1.19 -1.04 -6.08
N LEU A 60 -1.02 -0.29 -4.99
CA LEU A 60 -0.73 1.15 -5.02
C LEU A 60 0.74 1.44 -5.30
N LEU A 61 1.63 0.46 -5.12
CA LEU A 61 3.04 0.64 -5.46
C LEU A 61 3.20 0.78 -6.97
N PRO A 62 4.23 1.48 -7.47
CA PRO A 62 4.51 1.52 -8.90
C PRO A 62 4.94 0.14 -9.40
N LYS A 63 4.67 -0.20 -10.67
CA LYS A 63 4.87 -1.55 -11.23
C LYS A 63 6.26 -2.16 -10.96
N TRP A 64 7.30 -1.34 -11.00
CA TRP A 64 8.69 -1.73 -10.75
C TRP A 64 9.00 -2.04 -9.27
N ALA A 65 8.16 -1.55 -8.35
CA ALA A 65 8.22 -1.84 -6.91
C ALA A 65 7.11 -2.81 -6.46
N ARG A 66 6.27 -3.31 -7.36
CA ARG A 66 5.27 -4.32 -6.98
C ARG A 66 5.95 -5.68 -6.81
N PRO A 67 5.62 -6.44 -5.76
CA PRO A 67 5.95 -7.84 -5.70
C PRO A 67 5.20 -8.55 -6.83
N ARG A 68 5.78 -9.64 -7.37
CA ARG A 68 5.07 -10.48 -8.34
C ARG A 68 3.90 -11.14 -7.62
N LEU A 69 2.69 -10.62 -7.83
CA LEU A 69 1.46 -11.23 -7.33
C LEU A 69 1.21 -12.51 -8.15
N GLU A 70 1.35 -13.68 -7.54
CA GLU A 70 0.90 -14.94 -8.14
C GLU A 70 -0.61 -15.07 -7.96
N ALA A 71 -1.31 -15.54 -9.01
CA ALA A 71 -2.74 -15.82 -8.93
C ALA A 71 -3.01 -16.85 -7.82
N GLY A 72 -3.96 -16.54 -6.92
CA GLY A 72 -4.31 -17.40 -5.78
C GLY A 72 -3.57 -17.11 -4.47
N ARG A 73 -2.61 -16.16 -4.44
CA ARG A 73 -2.01 -15.67 -3.19
C ARG A 73 -2.91 -14.63 -2.51
N PRO A 74 -2.88 -14.51 -1.17
CA PRO A 74 -3.56 -13.43 -0.46
C PRO A 74 -3.03 -12.07 -0.93
N MET A 75 -3.89 -11.04 -0.88
CA MET A 75 -3.47 -9.68 -1.19
C MET A 75 -2.28 -9.30 -0.32
N GLN A 76 -1.26 -8.67 -0.89
CA GLN A 76 -0.09 -8.24 -0.13
C GLN A 76 -0.23 -6.77 0.21
N THR A 77 0.18 -6.40 1.43
CA THR A 77 0.39 -5.00 1.81
C THR A 77 1.88 -4.72 1.88
N ALA A 78 2.22 -3.44 1.83
CA ALA A 78 3.57 -2.94 1.80
C ALA A 78 3.69 -1.77 2.77
N LEU A 79 4.56 -1.92 3.77
CA LEU A 79 4.98 -0.81 4.61
C LEU A 79 6.00 0.01 3.84
N VAL A 80 5.61 1.22 3.44
CA VAL A 80 6.44 2.14 2.66
C VAL A 80 6.94 3.26 3.56
N SER A 81 8.26 3.37 3.69
CA SER A 81 8.94 4.33 4.55
C SER A 81 9.45 5.54 3.76
N PRO A 82 9.54 6.74 4.38
CA PRO A 82 10.04 7.95 3.72
C PRO A 82 11.49 7.87 3.22
N ASP A 83 12.27 6.95 3.78
CA ASP A 83 13.66 6.69 3.37
C ASP A 83 13.77 5.77 2.13
N GLY A 84 12.62 5.39 1.55
CA GLY A 84 12.52 4.53 0.38
C GLY A 84 12.62 3.04 0.71
N ARG A 85 12.57 2.65 1.99
CA ARG A 85 12.46 1.23 2.38
C ARG A 85 11.03 0.75 2.19
N VAL A 86 10.90 -0.49 1.72
CA VAL A 86 9.62 -1.16 1.54
C VAL A 86 9.68 -2.53 2.21
N LEU A 87 8.72 -2.85 3.05
CA LEU A 87 8.55 -4.18 3.64
C LEU A 87 7.23 -4.77 3.19
N PHE A 88 7.25 -6.00 2.66
CA PHE A 88 6.04 -6.68 2.21
C PHE A 88 5.51 -7.61 3.28
N ARG A 89 4.19 -7.63 3.46
CA ARG A 89 3.50 -8.64 4.26
C ARG A 89 2.26 -9.14 3.53
N ALA A 90 1.87 -10.38 3.79
CA ALA A 90 0.56 -10.86 3.39
C ALA A 90 -0.51 -10.13 4.22
N GLU A 91 -1.57 -9.65 3.58
CA GLU A 91 -2.78 -9.18 4.25
C GLU A 91 -3.35 -10.36 5.05
N SER A 92 -3.65 -10.15 6.33
CA SER A 92 -4.31 -11.18 7.12
C SER A 92 -5.79 -11.27 6.73
N ALA A 93 -6.41 -12.43 6.94
CA ALA A 93 -7.84 -12.61 6.66
C ALA A 93 -8.73 -11.60 7.42
N ALA A 94 -8.33 -11.18 8.63
CA ALA A 94 -9.04 -10.17 9.41
C ALA A 94 -8.99 -8.78 8.75
N GLU A 95 -7.83 -8.38 8.23
CA GLU A 95 -7.67 -7.11 7.51
C GLU A 95 -8.39 -7.12 6.16
N THR A 96 -8.46 -8.28 5.50
CA THR A 96 -9.28 -8.46 4.30
C THR A 96 -10.76 -8.24 4.59
N VAL A 97 -11.28 -8.77 5.69
CA VAL A 97 -12.68 -8.58 6.11
C VAL A 97 -12.96 -7.11 6.42
N GLU A 98 -12.08 -6.44 7.18
CA GLU A 98 -12.20 -5.02 7.50
C GLU A 98 -12.19 -4.13 6.24
N ARG A 99 -11.33 -4.45 5.27
CA ARG A 99 -11.24 -3.73 3.99
C ARG A 99 -12.46 -3.96 3.09
N LEU A 100 -12.98 -5.18 3.05
CA LEU A 100 -14.13 -5.54 2.21
C LEU A 100 -15.48 -5.20 2.87
N GLY A 101 -15.49 -4.84 4.15
CA GLY A 101 -16.72 -4.54 4.90
C GLY A 101 -17.64 -5.76 5.03
N LEU A 102 -17.05 -6.96 5.13
CA LEU A 102 -17.75 -8.24 5.26
C LEU A 102 -18.09 -8.59 6.71
#